data_AF-A0A2U2RVM9-F1
#
_entry.id   AF-A0A2U2RVM9-F1
#
_cell.length_a   1.000
_cell.length_b   1.000
_cell.length_c   1.000
_cell.angle_alpha   90.00
_cell.angle_beta   90.00
_cell.angle_gamma   90.00
#
_symmetry.space_group_name_H-M   'P 1'
#
loop_
_entity.id
_entity.type
_entity.pdbx_description
1 polymer ?
#
loop_
_entity_poly.entity_id
_entity_poly.type
_entity_poly.pdbx_seq_one_letter_code
_entity_poly.pdbx_strand_id
1 'polypeptide(L)'
;LVIPDNKQQLIDETKKLISDYENQYAEGLITRGEKYNKVIDAWSKCTDRVASEMMKRISATEVTEDGLKINSVFMMADSGARGSAAQMKQLAGMRGLIAKPSGEIIESPITSNFKEGLTALEYFNSTHGARKGLADTALKTASSGYLTRRLCDVAQDLTITKQKCDKPG
;
A
#
# COMPACT_ATOMS: atom_id res chain seq x y z
N LEU A 1 -4.06 6.83 17.07
CA LEU A 1 -4.50 6.68 15.66
C LEU A 1 -5.66 7.64 15.40
N VAL A 2 -5.50 8.55 14.44
CA VAL A 2 -6.48 9.61 14.14
C VAL A 2 -7.02 9.37 12.74
N ILE A 3 -8.35 9.24 12.61
CA ILE A 3 -9.02 9.12 11.32
C ILE A 3 -9.33 10.54 10.86
N PRO A 4 -9.08 10.91 9.60
CA PRO A 4 -9.38 12.24 9.13
C PRO A 4 -10.90 12.41 8.92
N ASP A 5 -11.47 13.51 9.42
CA ASP A 5 -12.93 13.75 9.36
C ASP A 5 -13.46 13.85 7.92
N ASN A 6 -12.62 14.31 6.99
CA ASN A 6 -12.95 14.43 5.56
C ASN A 6 -12.97 13.07 4.82
N LYS A 7 -12.62 11.96 5.48
CA LYS A 7 -12.58 10.63 4.86
C LYS A 7 -13.89 10.29 4.16
N GLN A 8 -15.02 10.47 4.84
CA GLN A 8 -16.32 10.09 4.32
C GLN A 8 -16.69 10.91 3.08
N GLN A 9 -16.41 12.21 3.10
CA GLN A 9 -16.61 13.10 1.97
C GLN A 9 -15.80 12.65 0.74
N LEU A 10 -14.51 12.31 0.91
CA LEU A 10 -13.65 11.84 -0.18
C LEU A 10 -14.16 10.53 -0.81
N ILE A 11 -14.67 9.62 0.02
CA ILE A 11 -15.28 8.37 -0.43
C ILE A 11 -16.55 8.66 -1.24
N ASP A 12 -17.41 9.55 -0.76
CA ASP A 12 -18.68 9.86 -1.41
C ASP A 12 -18.48 10.64 -2.72
N GLU A 13 -17.49 11.54 -2.79
CA GLU A 13 -17.03 12.17 -4.04
C GLU A 13 -16.61 11.10 -5.07
N THR A 14 -15.84 10.10 -4.63
CA THR A 14 -15.34 9.03 -5.50
C THR A 14 -16.47 8.10 -5.96
N LYS A 15 -17.44 7.78 -5.08
CA LYS A 15 -18.63 7.01 -5.44
C LYS A 15 -19.48 7.71 -6.49
N LYS A 16 -19.66 9.04 -6.38
CA LYS A 16 -20.36 9.82 -7.40
C LYS A 16 -19.66 9.74 -8.75
N LEU A 17 -18.34 9.91 -8.76
CA LEU A 17 -17.52 9.79 -9.98
C LEU A 17 -17.67 8.41 -10.65
N ILE A 18 -17.73 7.35 -9.84
CA ILE A 18 -17.93 5.99 -10.34
C ILE A 18 -19.34 5.81 -10.92
N SER A 19 -20.36 6.36 -10.27
CA SER A 19 -21.72 6.37 -10.82
C SER A 19 -21.76 7.06 -12.18
N ASP A 20 -21.01 8.15 -12.38
CA ASP A 20 -20.94 8.83 -13.67
C ASP A 20 -20.26 7.95 -14.74
N TYR A 21 -19.23 7.18 -14.37
CA TYR A 21 -18.61 6.20 -15.27
C TYR A 21 -19.53 5.03 -15.60
N GLU A 22 -20.35 4.59 -14.65
CA GLU A 22 -21.38 3.56 -14.90
C GLU A 22 -22.44 4.06 -15.87
N ASN A 23 -22.87 5.32 -15.74
CA ASN A 23 -23.81 5.96 -16.66
C ASN A 23 -23.20 6.08 -18.07
N GLN A 24 -21.96 6.57 -18.18
CA GLN A 24 -21.25 6.65 -19.47
C GLN A 24 -21.10 5.28 -20.15
N TYR A 25 -20.89 4.22 -19.37
CA TYR A 25 -20.84 2.86 -19.88
C TYR A 25 -22.23 2.39 -20.36
N ALA A 26 -23.29 2.69 -19.60
CA ALA A 26 -24.66 2.35 -19.97
C ALA A 26 -25.13 3.08 -21.24
N GLU A 27 -24.67 4.32 -21.45
CA GLU A 27 -24.92 5.12 -22.66
C GLU A 27 -24.04 4.71 -23.85
N GLY A 28 -23.09 3.79 -23.66
CA GLY A 28 -22.18 3.30 -24.71
C GLY A 28 -21.06 4.29 -25.07
N LEU A 29 -20.81 5.30 -24.25
CA LEU A 29 -19.73 6.30 -24.46
C LEU A 29 -18.34 5.73 -24.18
N ILE A 30 -18.24 4.75 -23.28
CA ILE A 30 -16.98 4.10 -22.90
C ILE A 30 -17.10 2.58 -22.96
N THR A 31 -15.98 1.90 -23.19
CA THR A 31 -15.90 0.44 -23.17
C THR A 31 -15.77 -0.11 -21.74
N ARG A 32 -16.03 -1.42 -21.58
CA ARG A 32 -15.90 -2.10 -20.27
C ARG A 32 -14.47 -1.99 -19.71
N GLY A 33 -13.44 -2.11 -20.56
CA GLY A 33 -12.04 -2.01 -20.15
C GLY A 33 -11.66 -0.61 -19.70
N GLU A 34 -12.15 0.42 -20.39
CA GLU A 34 -11.93 1.81 -19.98
C GLU A 34 -12.63 2.13 -18.67
N LYS A 35 -13.86 1.64 -18.48
CA LYS A 35 -14.57 1.75 -17.20
C LYS A 35 -13.74 1.15 -16.07
N TYR A 36 -13.26 -0.08 -16.23
CA TYR A 36 -12.41 -0.77 -15.24
C TYR A 36 -11.19 0.08 -14.85
N ASN A 37 -10.44 0.56 -15.83
CA ASN A 37 -9.24 1.37 -15.58
C ASN A 37 -9.57 2.71 -14.89
N LYS A 38 -10.65 3.38 -15.30
CA LYS A 38 -11.11 4.64 -14.69
C LYS A 38 -11.55 4.45 -13.24
N VAL A 39 -12.27 3.36 -12.93
CA VAL A 39 -12.71 3.04 -11.56
C VAL A 39 -11.50 2.77 -10.66
N ILE A 40 -10.52 2.01 -11.14
CA ILE A 40 -9.29 1.73 -10.38
C ILE A 40 -8.49 3.01 -10.11
N ASP A 41 -8.31 3.84 -11.13
CA ASP A 41 -7.59 5.11 -10.99
C ASP A 41 -8.29 6.05 -9.99
N ALA A 42 -9.62 6.16 -10.07
CA ALA A 42 -10.42 6.95 -9.13
C ALA A 42 -10.24 6.48 -7.68
N TRP A 43 -10.32 5.17 -7.44
CA TRP A 43 -10.11 4.62 -6.11
C TRP A 43 -8.66 4.76 -5.62
N SER A 44 -7.67 4.57 -6.49
CA SER A 44 -6.26 4.78 -6.14
C SER A 44 -6.02 6.21 -5.68
N LYS A 45 -6.50 7.20 -6.45
CA LYS A 45 -6.42 8.63 -6.11
C LYS A 45 -7.14 8.95 -4.81
N CYS A 46 -8.34 8.41 -4.59
CA CYS A 46 -9.06 8.56 -3.32
C CYS A 46 -8.24 8.02 -2.14
N THR A 47 -7.69 6.82 -2.30
CA THR A 47 -6.92 6.15 -1.25
C THR A 47 -5.67 6.95 -0.89
N ASP A 48 -5.02 7.59 -1.87
CA ASP A 48 -3.86 8.46 -1.64
C ASP A 48 -4.26 9.81 -1.01
N ARG A 49 -5.37 10.44 -1.45
CA ARG A 49 -5.91 11.66 -0.84
C ARG A 49 -6.22 11.43 0.65
N VAL A 50 -6.92 10.35 0.99
CA VAL A 50 -7.23 9.98 2.38
C VAL A 50 -5.95 9.77 3.19
N ALA A 51 -4.93 9.12 2.61
CA ALA A 51 -3.65 8.90 3.26
C ALA A 51 -2.93 10.23 3.54
N SER A 52 -2.87 11.15 2.57
CA SER A 52 -2.25 12.46 2.74
C SER A 52 -2.96 13.30 3.82
N GLU A 53 -4.29 13.30 3.83
CA GLU A 53 -5.07 14.01 4.85
C GLU A 53 -4.88 13.42 6.25
N MET A 54 -4.83 12.09 6.35
CA MET A 54 -4.46 11.41 7.59
C MET A 54 -3.05 11.81 8.04
N MET A 55 -2.07 11.83 7.13
CA MET A 55 -0.67 12.18 7.44
C MET A 55 -0.56 13.61 7.98
N LYS A 56 -1.18 14.58 7.30
CA LYS A 56 -1.21 15.99 7.73
C LYS A 56 -1.76 16.14 9.14
N ARG A 57 -2.79 15.36 9.48
CA ARG A 57 -3.45 15.44 10.79
C ARG A 57 -2.62 14.80 11.90
N ILE A 58 -1.93 13.70 11.63
CA ILE A 58 -1.07 13.05 12.65
C ILE A 58 0.26 13.77 12.85
N SER A 59 0.72 14.54 11.87
CA SER A 59 1.92 15.38 11.97
C SER A 59 1.66 16.73 12.63
N ALA A 60 0.40 17.16 12.73
CA ALA A 60 0.05 18.41 13.39
C ALA A 60 0.32 18.27 14.90
N THR A 61 1.31 18.99 15.39
CA THR A 61 1.62 19.05 16.82
C THR A 61 0.64 19.98 17.50
N GLU A 62 -0.23 19.46 18.36
CA GLU A 62 -1.11 20.29 19.18
C GLU A 62 -0.31 20.81 20.39
N VAL A 63 -0.18 22.13 20.50
CA VAL A 63 0.34 22.78 21.71
C VAL A 63 -0.81 22.84 22.71
N THR A 64 -0.75 22.00 23.73
CA THR A 64 -1.72 22.00 24.84
C THR A 64 -1.09 22.74 26.03
N GLU A 65 -1.88 23.18 27.01
CA GLU A 65 -1.38 23.79 28.27
C GLU A 65 -0.39 22.86 29.01
N ASP A 66 -0.49 21.54 28.81
CA ASP A 66 0.39 20.51 29.37
C ASP A 66 1.63 20.18 28.51
N GLY A 67 1.83 20.86 27.36
CA GLY A 67 2.98 20.69 26.47
C GLY A 67 2.66 20.30 25.02
N LEU A 68 3.69 19.92 24.26
CA LEU A 68 3.59 19.47 22.87
C LEU A 68 3.01 18.04 22.82
N LYS A 69 1.76 17.89 22.36
CA LYS A 69 1.19 16.56 22.08
C LYS A 69 1.67 16.08 20.71
N ILE A 70 2.72 15.27 20.73
CA ILE A 70 3.23 14.57 19.55
C ILE A 70 2.59 13.17 19.49
N ASN A 71 2.08 12.78 18.33
CA ASN A 71 1.49 11.47 18.14
C ASN A 71 2.59 10.39 18.11
N SER A 72 2.54 9.44 19.04
CA SER A 72 3.54 8.37 19.16
C SER A 72 3.66 7.49 17.90
N VAL A 73 2.55 7.28 17.18
CA VAL A 73 2.56 6.50 15.92
C VAL A 73 3.26 7.27 14.81
N PHE A 74 3.07 8.60 14.77
CA PHE A 74 3.79 9.45 13.84
C PHE A 74 5.29 9.46 14.15
N MET A 75 5.68 9.61 15.42
CA MET A 75 7.10 9.56 15.82
C MET A 75 7.78 8.25 15.42
N MET A 76 7.12 7.10 15.61
CA MET A 76 7.69 5.79 15.23
C MET A 76 7.95 5.68 13.72
N ALA A 77 7.05 6.23 12.90
CA ALA A 77 7.19 6.21 11.45
C ALA A 77 8.19 7.25 10.94
N ASP A 78 8.15 8.48 11.49
CA ASP A 78 9.02 9.59 11.09
C ASP A 78 10.48 9.39 11.49
N SER A 79 10.71 8.84 12.69
CA SER A 79 12.06 8.45 13.14
C SER A 79 12.66 7.27 12.39
N GLY A 80 11.89 6.60 11.51
CA GLY A 80 12.30 5.38 10.82
C GLY A 80 12.46 4.16 11.73
N ALA A 81 12.12 4.26 13.01
CA ALA A 81 12.25 3.16 13.96
C ALA A 81 11.35 1.97 13.57
N ARG A 82 10.08 2.24 13.27
CA ARG A 82 9.11 1.23 12.84
C ARG A 82 7.83 1.88 12.32
N GLY A 83 7.35 1.44 11.17
CA GLY A 83 6.14 1.99 10.58
C GLY A 83 6.46 2.74 9.29
N SER A 84 5.68 2.51 8.24
CA SER A 84 5.73 3.30 7.01
C SER A 84 4.42 4.05 6.80
N ALA A 85 4.45 5.09 5.98
CA ALA A 85 3.24 5.81 5.56
C ALA A 85 2.18 4.84 4.98
N ALA A 86 2.61 3.79 4.25
CA ALA A 86 1.72 2.76 3.73
C ALA A 86 1.06 1.92 4.84
N GLN A 87 1.75 1.63 5.94
CA GLN A 87 1.17 0.95 7.09
C GLN A 87 0.22 1.86 7.86
N MET A 88 0.58 3.14 8.04
CA MET A 88 -0.30 4.12 8.68
C MET A 88 -1.59 4.35 7.90
N LYS A 89 -1.51 4.40 6.57
CA LYS A 89 -2.64 4.45 5.65
C LYS A 89 -3.66 3.34 5.92
N GLN A 90 -3.21 2.11 6.16
CA GLN A 90 -4.10 0.98 6.46
C GLN A 90 -4.69 1.03 7.87
N LEU A 91 -3.99 1.65 8.83
CA LEU A 91 -4.44 1.74 10.22
C LEU A 91 -5.55 2.78 10.41
N ALA A 92 -5.42 3.96 9.81
CA ALA A 92 -6.34 5.08 10.07
C ALA A 92 -6.89 5.80 8.81
N GLY A 93 -6.38 5.49 7.62
CA GLY A 93 -6.94 5.96 6.36
C GLY A 93 -8.02 5.00 5.85
N MET A 94 -7.68 4.26 4.81
CA MET A 94 -8.47 3.16 4.24
C MET A 94 -7.52 2.09 3.71
N ARG A 95 -7.97 0.84 3.67
CA ARG A 95 -7.12 -0.26 3.18
C ARG A 95 -6.91 -0.23 1.67
N GLY A 96 -7.92 0.21 0.91
CA GLY A 96 -7.81 0.44 -0.53
C GLY A 96 -8.10 -0.78 -1.39
N LEU A 97 -7.55 -0.77 -2.60
CA LEU A 97 -7.74 -1.82 -3.61
C LEU A 97 -6.91 -3.06 -3.27
N ILE A 98 -7.46 -4.25 -3.57
CA ILE A 98 -6.79 -5.54 -3.35
C ILE A 98 -6.73 -6.30 -4.67
N ALA A 99 -5.59 -6.94 -4.90
CA ALA A 99 -5.42 -7.86 -6.02
C ALA A 99 -5.97 -9.25 -5.67
N LYS A 100 -6.69 -9.84 -6.62
CA LYS A 100 -7.06 -11.25 -6.63
C LYS A 100 -5.79 -12.12 -6.77
N PRO A 101 -5.87 -13.43 -6.47
CA PRO A 101 -4.77 -14.34 -6.72
C PRO A 101 -4.32 -14.39 -8.19
N SER A 102 -5.22 -14.10 -9.14
CA SER A 102 -4.90 -13.96 -10.57
C SER A 102 -4.02 -12.75 -10.90
N GLY A 103 -3.94 -11.75 -10.01
CA GLY A 103 -3.26 -10.47 -10.25
C GLY A 103 -4.20 -9.33 -10.65
N GLU A 104 -5.44 -9.64 -11.03
CA GLU A 104 -6.46 -8.61 -11.30
C GLU A 104 -6.81 -7.83 -10.03
N ILE A 105 -7.00 -6.52 -10.16
CA ILE A 105 -7.46 -5.67 -9.06
C ILE A 105 -8.98 -5.77 -8.95
N ILE A 106 -9.49 -5.96 -7.73
CA ILE A 106 -10.92 -5.93 -7.43
C ILE A 106 -11.40 -4.47 -7.49
N GLU A 107 -12.41 -4.20 -8.31
CA GLU A 107 -13.00 -2.85 -8.52
C GLU A 107 -13.61 -2.25 -7.25
N SER A 108 -14.08 -3.10 -6.33
CA SER A 108 -14.61 -2.70 -5.03
C SER A 108 -13.48 -2.67 -3.98
N PRO A 109 -13.06 -1.47 -3.52
CA PRO A 109 -12.03 -1.36 -2.50
C PRO A 109 -12.57 -1.68 -1.10
N ILE A 110 -11.66 -1.85 -0.16
CA ILE A 110 -11.97 -1.82 1.26
C ILE A 110 -11.88 -0.37 1.74
N THR A 111 -13.04 0.23 2.04
CA THR A 111 -13.14 1.60 2.56
C THR A 111 -12.83 1.70 4.04
N SER A 112 -13.04 0.60 4.77
CA SER A 112 -12.77 0.54 6.20
C SER A 112 -11.26 0.51 6.49
N ASN A 113 -10.88 0.92 7.70
CA ASN A 113 -9.51 0.79 8.22
C ASN A 113 -9.47 -0.12 9.46
N PHE A 114 -8.26 -0.46 9.92
CA PHE A 114 -8.12 -1.35 11.08
C PHE A 114 -8.64 -0.75 12.39
N LYS A 115 -8.72 0.58 12.50
CA LYS A 115 -9.30 1.24 13.69
C LYS A 115 -10.84 1.13 13.71
N GLU A 116 -11.48 1.22 12.55
CA GLU A 116 -12.94 1.08 12.37
C GLU A 116 -13.39 -0.39 12.42
N GLY A 117 -12.49 -1.30 12.06
CA GLY A 117 -12.80 -2.71 11.87
C GLY A 117 -13.21 -3.02 10.43
N LEU A 118 -13.12 -4.29 10.04
CA LEU A 118 -13.45 -4.78 8.70
C LEU A 118 -14.75 -5.56 8.76
N THR A 119 -15.62 -5.36 7.78
CA THR A 119 -16.78 -6.25 7.60
C THR A 119 -16.34 -7.65 7.19
N ALA A 120 -17.21 -8.66 7.36
CA ALA A 120 -16.89 -10.04 7.01
C ALA A 120 -16.44 -10.20 5.54
N LEU A 121 -17.10 -9.49 4.62
CA LEU A 121 -16.76 -9.51 3.19
C LEU A 121 -15.42 -8.82 2.91
N GLU A 122 -15.15 -7.66 3.51
CA GLU A 122 -13.88 -6.95 3.36
C GLU A 122 -12.71 -7.79 3.92
N TYR A 123 -12.92 -8.41 5.08
CA TYR A 123 -11.92 -9.30 5.68
C TYR A 123 -11.65 -10.51 4.76
N PHE A 124 -12.71 -11.17 4.27
CA PHE A 124 -12.60 -12.30 3.35
C PHE A 124 -11.80 -11.93 2.09
N ASN A 125 -12.12 -10.80 1.45
CA ASN A 125 -11.40 -10.32 0.27
C ASN A 125 -9.92 -10.02 0.58
N SER A 126 -9.60 -9.53 1.77
CA SER A 126 -8.21 -9.31 2.19
C SER A 126 -7.41 -10.60 2.42
N THR A 127 -8.06 -11.74 2.68
CA THR A 127 -7.34 -13.01 2.92
C THR A 127 -6.65 -13.55 1.68
N HIS A 128 -7.22 -13.34 0.49
CA HIS A 128 -6.65 -13.81 -0.76
C HIS A 128 -5.27 -13.20 -1.03
N GLY A 129 -5.15 -11.87 -0.90
CA GLY A 129 -3.89 -11.17 -1.08
C GLY A 129 -2.86 -11.56 -0.01
N ALA A 130 -3.29 -11.66 1.26
CA ALA A 130 -2.41 -12.06 2.36
C ALA A 130 -1.84 -13.48 2.18
N ARG A 131 -2.69 -14.45 1.82
CA ARG A 131 -2.28 -15.84 1.60
C ARG A 131 -1.30 -15.96 0.43
N LYS A 132 -1.56 -15.26 -0.68
CA LYS A 132 -0.64 -15.25 -1.83
C LYS A 132 0.70 -14.63 -1.45
N GLY A 133 0.71 -13.49 -0.75
CA GLY A 133 1.95 -12.85 -0.30
C GLY A 133 2.79 -13.75 0.61
N LEU A 134 2.16 -14.46 1.54
CA LEU A 134 2.85 -15.41 2.43
C LEU A 134 3.43 -16.60 1.65
N ALA A 135 2.63 -17.19 0.75
CA ALA A 135 3.09 -18.29 -0.09
C ALA A 135 4.24 -17.87 -1.01
N ASP A 136 4.13 -16.71 -1.67
CA ASP A 136 5.17 -16.17 -2.55
C ASP A 136 6.45 -15.88 -1.78
N THR A 137 6.35 -15.38 -0.54
CA THR A 137 7.52 -15.15 0.31
C THR A 137 8.21 -16.47 0.64
N ALA A 138 7.45 -17.50 1.03
CA ALA A 138 8.00 -18.83 1.31
C ALA A 138 8.70 -19.45 0.08
N LEU A 139 8.09 -19.34 -1.10
CA LEU A 139 8.67 -19.84 -2.35
C LEU A 139 9.93 -19.05 -2.79
N LYS A 140 9.92 -17.73 -2.60
CA LYS A 140 11.07 -16.86 -2.91
C LYS A 140 12.25 -17.10 -1.99
N THR A 141 12.03 -17.50 -0.74
CA THR A 141 13.11 -17.87 0.19
C THR A 141 13.96 -19.01 -0.38
N ALA A 142 13.34 -20.06 -0.91
CA ALA A 142 14.06 -21.18 -1.52
C ALA A 142 14.85 -20.74 -2.77
N SER A 143 14.24 -19.91 -3.61
CA SER A 143 14.87 -19.39 -4.83
C SER A 143 16.10 -18.50 -4.52
N SER A 144 15.98 -17.65 -3.49
CA SER A 144 17.08 -16.80 -3.02
C SER A 144 18.24 -17.64 -2.48
N GLY A 145 17.96 -18.66 -1.66
CA GLY A 145 18.99 -19.58 -1.16
C GLY A 145 19.71 -20.33 -2.29
N TYR A 146 18.97 -20.80 -3.29
CA TYR A 146 19.54 -21.45 -4.47
C TYR A 146 20.43 -20.49 -5.27
N LEU A 147 20.00 -19.24 -5.47
CA LEU A 147 20.80 -18.21 -6.14
C LEU A 147 22.10 -17.94 -5.39
N THR A 148 22.04 -17.74 -4.07
CA THR A 148 23.23 -17.54 -3.22
C THR A 148 24.21 -18.70 -3.35
N ARG A 149 23.72 -19.95 -3.38
CA ARG A 149 24.57 -21.12 -3.59
C ARG A 149 25.31 -21.05 -4.93
N ARG A 150 24.60 -20.77 -6.03
CA ARG A 150 25.23 -20.64 -7.37
C ARG A 150 26.23 -19.49 -7.45
N LEU A 151 25.92 -18.36 -6.82
CA LEU A 151 26.84 -17.23 -6.76
C LEU A 151 28.11 -17.58 -5.99
N CYS A 152 27.97 -18.30 -4.87
CA CYS A 152 29.11 -18.80 -4.09
C CYS A 152 29.96 -19.78 -4.92
N ASP A 153 29.35 -20.74 -5.61
CA ASP A 153 30.04 -21.73 -6.45
C ASP A 153 30.93 -21.07 -7.52
N VAL A 154 30.51 -19.91 -8.06
CA VAL A 154 31.28 -19.16 -9.09
C VAL A 154 32.34 -18.26 -8.46
N ALA A 155 32.05 -17.64 -7.32
CA ALA A 155 32.90 -16.64 -6.69
C ALA A 155 33.89 -17.23 -5.66
N GLN A 156 33.82 -18.53 -5.35
CA GLN A 156 34.60 -19.15 -4.27
C GLN A 156 36.12 -19.01 -4.42
N ASP A 157 36.63 -18.93 -5.65
CA ASP A 157 38.07 -18.85 -5.92
C ASP A 157 38.61 -17.40 -5.96
N LEU A 158 37.77 -16.39 -5.70
CA LEU A 158 38.19 -14.99 -5.66
C LEU A 158 38.88 -14.66 -4.33
N THR A 159 40.19 -14.46 -4.39
CA THR A 159 41.02 -13.96 -3.27
C THR A 159 41.76 -12.69 -3.68
N ILE A 160 41.89 -11.73 -2.76
CA ILE A 160 42.68 -10.51 -2.98
C ILE A 160 44.17 -10.88 -2.89
N THR A 161 44.88 -10.87 -4.01
CA THR A 161 46.29 -11.31 -4.09
C THR A 161 47.30 -10.18 -4.29
N LYS A 162 46.88 -9.00 -4.74
CA LYS A 162 47.76 -7.85 -5.02
C LYS A 162 47.06 -6.53 -4.68
N GLN A 163 47.83 -5.50 -4.27
CA GLN A 163 47.29 -4.16 -4.00
C GLN A 163 47.00 -3.34 -5.26
N LYS A 164 47.74 -3.54 -6.35
CA LYS A 164 47.55 -2.84 -7.62
C LYS A 164 47.71 -3.82 -8.77
N CYS A 165 46.78 -3.79 -9.72
CA CYS A 165 46.86 -4.62 -10.91
C CYS A 165 47.91 -4.10 -11.90
N ASP A 166 48.55 -5.02 -12.62
CA ASP A 166 49.69 -4.70 -13.51
C ASP A 166 49.24 -3.98 -14.80
N LYS A 167 47.97 -4.15 -15.18
CA LYS A 167 47.28 -3.38 -16.22
C LYS A 167 45.87 -3.04 -15.76
N PRO A 168 45.68 -1.92 -15.04
CA PRO A 168 44.34 -1.35 -14.92
C PRO A 168 43.95 -0.97 -16.35
N GLY A 169 42.86 -1.54 -16.87
CA GLY A 169 42.34 -1.19 -18.19
C GLY A 169 42.12 0.31 -18.33
#